data_AF-A0AAW9EHE6-F1
#
_entry.id   AF-A0AAW9EHE6-F1
#
_cell.length_a   1.000
_cell.length_b   1.000
_cell.length_c   1.000
_cell.angle_alpha   90.00
_cell.angle_beta   90.00
_cell.angle_gamma   90.00
#
_symmetry.space_group_name_H-M   'P 1'
#
loop_
_entity.id
_entity.type
_entity.pdbx_description
1 polymer ?
#
loop_
_entity_poly.entity_id
_entity_poly.type
_entity_poly.pdbx_seq_one_letter_code
_entity_poly.pdbx_strand_id
1 'polypeptide(L)' 'INEDTAGNYIHYGVREFGMTAIANGISLHGGFLPYTSTFLMFVEYARNAVRMAALMKQRQVMVYTHDSIGLGEDGPT' A
#
# COMPACT_ATOMS: atom_id res chain seq x y z
N ILE A 1 5.54 -8.59 19.08
CA ILE A 1 4.42 -7.75 18.59
C ILE A 1 3.26 -8.07 19.51
N ASN A 2 2.74 -7.12 20.29
CA ASN A 2 1.51 -7.36 21.04
C ASN A 2 0.36 -7.30 20.02
N GLU A 3 -0.25 -8.45 19.76
CA GLU A 3 -1.31 -8.60 18.79
C GLU A 3 -2.65 -8.34 19.49
N ASP A 4 -3.30 -7.25 19.12
CA ASP A 4 -4.64 -6.88 19.58
C ASP A 4 -5.54 -6.70 18.35
N THR A 5 -6.68 -7.36 18.35
CA THR A 5 -7.69 -7.25 17.28
C THR A 5 -8.27 -5.84 17.15
N ALA A 6 -8.20 -5.02 18.21
CA ALA A 6 -8.59 -3.61 18.19
C ALA A 6 -7.44 -2.68 17.70
N GLY A 7 -6.30 -3.23 17.30
CA GLY A 7 -5.19 -2.48 16.71
C GLY A 7 -5.58 -1.80 15.39
N ASN A 8 -4.80 -0.79 15.02
CA ASN A 8 -5.03 0.05 13.84
C ASN A 8 -3.89 0.00 12.81
N TYR A 9 -2.98 -0.97 12.96
CA TYR A 9 -1.81 -1.16 12.09
C TYR A 9 -1.77 -2.60 11.58
N ILE A 10 -1.48 -2.79 10.28
CA ILE A 10 -1.42 -4.11 9.65
C ILE A 10 0.00 -4.34 9.13
N HIS A 11 0.65 -5.40 9.64
CA HIS A 11 1.93 -5.88 9.12
C HIS A 11 1.69 -6.79 7.91
N TYR A 12 1.62 -6.21 6.71
CA TYR A 12 1.33 -6.96 5.47
C TYR A 12 2.44 -7.93 5.02
N GLY A 13 3.68 -7.72 5.49
CA GLY A 13 4.87 -8.37 4.91
C GLY A 13 5.19 -7.85 3.49
N VAL A 14 6.06 -8.55 2.76
CA VAL A 14 6.45 -8.23 1.38
C VAL A 14 5.36 -8.70 0.41
N ARG A 15 4.25 -7.95 0.35
CA ARG A 15 3.01 -8.34 -0.35
C ARG A 15 2.33 -7.12 -0.96
N GLU A 16 3.00 -6.36 -1.80
CA GLU A 16 2.59 -5.03 -2.27
C GLU A 16 1.24 -5.07 -2.99
N PHE A 17 1.08 -6.05 -3.89
CA PHE A 17 -0.17 -6.23 -4.63
C PHE A 17 -1.33 -6.60 -3.70
N GLY A 18 -1.10 -7.59 -2.84
CA GLY A 18 -2.07 -8.05 -1.85
C GLY A 18 -2.46 -6.94 -0.87
N MET A 19 -1.48 -6.22 -0.32
CA MET A 19 -1.66 -5.07 0.56
C MET A 19 -2.59 -4.04 -0.08
N THR A 20 -2.33 -3.67 -1.33
CA THR A 20 -3.08 -2.63 -2.02
C THR A 20 -4.50 -3.09 -2.35
N ALA A 21 -4.67 -4.34 -2.78
CA ALA A 21 -5.99 -4.93 -3.03
C ALA A 21 -6.82 -5.11 -1.75
N ILE A 22 -6.20 -5.51 -0.65
CA ILE A 22 -6.84 -5.61 0.67
C ILE A 22 -7.31 -4.23 1.13
N ALA A 23 -6.46 -3.21 1.01
CA ALA A 23 -6.81 -1.84 1.37
C ALA A 23 -7.94 -1.25 0.52
N ASN A 24 -8.05 -1.63 -0.77
CA ASN A 24 -9.25 -1.34 -1.56
C ASN A 24 -10.51 -1.95 -0.92
N GLY A 25 -10.42 -3.20 -0.46
CA GLY A 25 -11.49 -3.88 0.29
C GLY A 25 -11.85 -3.17 1.60
N ILE A 26 -10.85 -2.70 2.36
CA ILE A 26 -11.06 -1.93 3.60
C ILE A 26 -11.80 -0.61 3.31
N SER A 27 -11.40 0.10 2.24
CA SER A 27 -12.10 1.33 1.80
C SER A 27 -13.54 1.02 1.38
N LEU A 28 -13.76 -0.05 0.63
CA LEU A 28 -15.10 -0.48 0.17
C LEU A 28 -16.02 -0.87 1.32
N HIS A 29 -15.49 -1.52 2.34
CA HIS A 29 -16.24 -1.89 3.54
C HIS A 29 -16.72 -0.65 4.31
N GLY A 30 -15.89 0.41 4.36
CA GLY A 30 -16.17 1.62 5.14
C GLY A 30 -15.81 1.47 6.62
N GLY A 31 -15.84 2.61 7.33
CA GLY A 31 -15.44 2.73 8.73
C GLY A 31 -13.97 3.11 8.95
N PHE A 32 -13.10 2.91 7.94
CA PHE A 32 -11.68 3.22 8.00
C PHE A 32 -11.22 4.07 6.83
N LEU A 33 -10.11 4.80 7.02
CA LEU A 33 -9.34 5.45 5.95
C LEU A 33 -8.01 4.68 5.84
N PRO A 34 -7.90 3.72 4.90
CA PRO A 34 -6.70 2.90 4.80
C PRO A 34 -5.55 3.70 4.19
N TYR A 35 -4.35 3.45 4.70
CA TYR A 35 -3.10 3.80 4.03
C TYR A 35 -2.25 2.56 3.78
N THR A 36 -1.50 2.56 2.69
CA THR A 36 -0.55 1.50 2.31
C THR A 36 0.80 2.12 2.00
N SER A 37 1.90 1.40 2.24
CA SER A 37 3.24 1.94 2.02
C SER A 37 4.25 0.91 1.52
N THR A 38 5.11 1.34 0.60
CA THR A 38 6.27 0.61 0.08
C THR A 38 7.23 1.60 -0.61
N PHE A 39 8.32 1.13 -1.21
CA PHE A 39 9.16 1.96 -2.08
C PHE A 39 8.43 2.28 -3.38
N LEU A 40 8.65 3.46 -3.95
CA LEU A 40 7.97 3.90 -5.17
C LEU A 40 8.17 2.90 -6.31
N MET A 41 9.36 2.33 -6.46
CA MET A 41 9.64 1.31 -7.48
C MET A 41 8.73 0.09 -7.36
N PHE A 42 8.41 -0.35 -6.14
CA PHE A 42 7.57 -1.53 -5.93
C PHE A 42 6.07 -1.28 -6.12
N VAL A 43 5.65 -0.06 -6.46
CA VAL A 43 4.29 0.18 -6.95
C VAL A 43 4.00 -0.63 -8.23
N GLU A 44 5.03 -0.98 -9.01
CA GLU A 44 4.89 -1.84 -10.19
C GLU A 44 4.31 -3.21 -9.85
N TYR A 45 4.66 -3.77 -8.68
CA TYR A 45 4.06 -5.03 -8.19
C TYR A 45 2.57 -4.86 -7.91
N ALA A 46 2.13 -3.68 -7.46
CA ALA A 46 0.75 -3.40 -7.07
C ALA A 46 -0.07 -2.65 -8.13
N ARG A 47 0.48 -2.40 -9.32
CA ARG A 47 -0.01 -1.38 -10.24
C ARG A 47 -1.47 -1.58 -10.67
N ASN A 48 -1.89 -2.84 -10.81
CA ASN A 48 -3.28 -3.16 -11.11
C ASN A 48 -4.23 -2.82 -9.94
N ALA A 49 -3.85 -3.10 -8.69
CA ALA A 49 -4.67 -2.74 -7.52
C ALA A 49 -4.76 -1.22 -7.34
N VAL A 50 -3.68 -0.47 -7.62
CA VAL A 50 -3.70 1.00 -7.65
C VAL A 50 -4.69 1.50 -8.70
N ARG A 51 -4.64 0.93 -9.91
CA ARG A 51 -5.61 1.25 -10.97
C ARG A 51 -7.05 0.93 -10.55
N MET A 52 -7.27 -0.18 -9.85
CA MET A 52 -8.59 -0.54 -9.34
C MET A 52 -9.09 0.45 -8.29
N ALA A 53 -8.23 0.93 -7.38
CA ALA A 53 -8.58 1.97 -6.42
C ALA A 53 -9.15 3.22 -7.11
N ALA A 54 -8.44 3.68 -8.15
CA ALA A 54 -8.85 4.83 -8.95
C ALA A 54 -10.16 4.59 -9.71
N LEU A 55 -10.30 3.44 -10.37
CA LEU A 55 -11.51 3.08 -11.13
C LEU A 55 -12.75 3.00 -10.23
N MET A 56 -12.59 2.41 -9.04
CA MET A 56 -13.65 2.26 -8.05
C MET A 56 -13.88 3.53 -7.22
N LYS A 57 -13.13 4.61 -7.46
CA LYS A 57 -13.18 5.88 -6.72
C LYS A 57 -13.00 5.71 -5.21
N GLN A 58 -12.07 4.83 -4.81
CA GLN A 58 -11.83 4.51 -3.40
C GLN A 58 -10.93 5.56 -2.74
N ARG A 59 -11.22 5.85 -1.47
CA ARG A 59 -10.43 6.77 -0.66
C ARG A 59 -9.36 5.98 0.11
N GLN A 60 -8.19 5.89 -0.48
CA GLN A 60 -7.01 5.23 0.08
C GLN A 60 -5.78 6.14 -0.08
N VAL A 61 -4.94 6.23 0.94
CA VAL A 61 -3.68 6.97 0.88
C VAL A 61 -2.54 6.00 0.56
N MET A 62 -1.82 6.24 -0.54
CA MET A 62 -0.69 5.41 -0.94
C MET A 62 0.61 6.17 -0.66
N VAL A 63 1.39 5.71 0.32
CA VAL A 63 2.62 6.35 0.78
C VAL A 63 3.82 5.65 0.15
N TYR A 64 4.31 6.21 -0.95
CA TYR A 64 5.49 5.72 -1.65
C TYR A 64 6.72 6.52 -1.26
N THR A 65 7.74 5.83 -0.75
CA THR A 65 9.03 6.42 -0.33
C THR A 65 10.13 6.07 -1.34
N HIS A 66 11.36 6.55 -1.15
CA HIS A 66 12.50 6.24 -2.05
C HIS A 66 12.15 6.57 -3.51
N ASP A 67 11.79 7.83 -3.75
CA ASP A 67 11.11 8.28 -4.96
C ASP A 67 12.04 8.53 -6.16
N SER A 68 13.35 8.44 -5.95
CA SER A 68 14.33 8.91 -6.90
C SER A 68 15.68 8.22 -6.74
N ILE A 69 16.60 8.59 -7.63
CA ILE A 69 18.02 8.22 -7.56
C ILE A 69 18.70 8.65 -6.25
N GLY A 70 18.07 9.50 -5.43
CA GLY A 70 18.55 9.86 -4.10
C GLY A 70 18.66 8.69 -3.12
N LEU A 71 18.11 7.52 -3.46
CA LEU A 71 18.27 6.29 -2.68
C LEU A 71 19.72 5.77 -2.67
N GLY A 72 20.50 6.02 -3.75
CA GLY A 72 21.90 5.65 -3.82
C GLY A 72 22.15 4.17 -4.13
N GLU A 73 22.72 3.46 -3.15
CA GLU A 73 23.45 2.21 -3.33
C GLU A 73 22.60 0.98 -3.67
N ASP A 74 21.28 0.97 -3.44
CA ASP A 74 20.45 -0.17 -3.89
C ASP A 74 20.39 -0.26 -5.43
N GLY A 75 20.74 0.82 -6.13
CA GLY A 75 20.99 0.81 -7.56
C GLY A 75 19.73 0.99 -8.42
N PRO A 76 19.78 0.56 -9.70
CA PRO A 76 18.80 0.95 -10.71
C PRO A 76 17.55 0.06 -10.80
N THR A 77 17.46 -1.00 -9.99
CA THR A 77 16.32 -1.93 -9.99
C THR A 77 15.13 -1.36 -9.22
#